data_AF-A0A969GJK8-F1
#
_entry.id   AF-A0A969GJK8-F1
#
_cell.length_a   1.000
_cell.length_b   1.000
_cell.length_c   1.000
_cell.angle_alpha   90.00
_cell.angle_beta   90.00
_cell.angle_gamma   90.00
#
_symmetry.space_group_name_H-M   'P 1'
#
loop_
_entity.id
_entity.type
_entity.pdbx_description
1 polymer ?
#
loop_
_entity_poly.entity_id
_entity_poly.type
_entity_poly.pdbx_seq_one_letter_code
_entity_poly.pdbx_strand_id
1 'polypeptide(L)'
;MSTENETNDSEVTQKSGFTQRLLNGIEAVGNKVPHPVLMFLYLIIGVIVLSHILYLAGVSVTELIAVEVPVPTEREYYEDTTAPGVVVSPDTYGADYEIQERTIAIESLLTVSGIRFLFSSFVGNFQGFGVVAVTFIAMMGAGVAEASGLMSALIRMLVQVAPRRLIAFILIFVGVLSSVASDAGYLILIPLGAAAFMSLRRHPLAGMAAAFAGVGAIFGVNLFITPVDSMLTEITNEAIGLAGGEPITIVANYFFAVASSVLIAIVATVVTERVIEPRLGAYDFGDTNAEAAEGEGGDDNALTAAESRGLRYATFATLGFIALIALITFPSGAPLRHPVTGGIIGNTPFMDSLLFIITMAFLIAGIAYGRGAGTIKSSNEVIAAVTKTFSGLAGLVFMLLMISQFIAYFNYTNMPTVAAVSMAELLERANVGSLPLLVGMILVILLLNIIIPGVVPKWA
;
A
#
# COMPACT_ATOMS: atom_id res chain seq x y z
N MET A 1 22.92 -15.47 71.24
CA MET A 1 24.21 -15.20 70.58
C MET A 1 24.26 -16.11 69.36
N SER A 2 24.21 -15.66 68.11
CA SER A 2 24.31 -14.32 67.55
C SER A 2 24.04 -14.45 66.05
N THR A 3 23.09 -13.63 65.60
CA THR A 3 23.09 -12.80 64.38
C THR A 3 22.74 -13.43 63.04
N GLU A 4 21.56 -12.99 62.59
CA GLU A 4 21.12 -12.72 61.22
C GLU A 4 22.27 -12.44 60.24
N ASN A 5 22.11 -12.96 59.03
CA ASN A 5 22.66 -12.32 57.85
C ASN A 5 21.56 -12.33 56.78
N GLU A 6 20.63 -11.38 56.92
CA GLU A 6 19.78 -10.94 55.82
C GLU A 6 20.69 -10.32 54.77
N THR A 7 20.98 -11.07 53.69
CA THR A 7 21.48 -10.47 52.46
C THR A 7 20.33 -9.68 51.83
N ASN A 8 20.34 -8.40 52.14
CA ASN A 8 19.57 -7.34 51.54
C ASN A 8 19.74 -7.38 50.01
N ASP A 9 18.82 -8.03 49.30
CA ASP A 9 18.65 -7.90 47.85
C ASP A 9 18.12 -6.48 47.58
N SER A 10 19.03 -5.51 47.62
CA SER A 10 18.76 -4.21 47.05
C SER A 10 18.66 -4.38 45.55
N GLU A 11 17.43 -4.56 45.04
CA GLU A 11 17.10 -4.34 43.64
C GLU A 11 17.64 -2.96 43.25
N VAL A 12 18.78 -2.98 42.56
CA VAL A 12 19.31 -1.80 41.88
C VAL A 12 18.32 -1.50 40.76
N THR A 13 17.35 -0.63 41.07
CA THR A 13 16.48 0.00 40.07
C THR A 13 17.37 0.86 39.18
N GLN A 14 17.96 0.23 38.16
CA GLN A 14 18.66 0.94 37.09
C GLN A 14 17.70 1.99 36.54
N LYS A 15 18.04 3.27 36.73
CA LYS A 15 17.30 4.38 36.12
C LYS A 15 17.30 4.12 34.61
N SER A 16 16.14 3.73 34.09
CA SER A 16 15.94 3.50 32.66
C SER A 16 16.43 4.72 31.88
N GLY A 17 17.40 4.51 30.99
CA GLY A 17 17.95 5.57 30.13
C GLY A 17 16.85 6.22 29.28
N PHE A 18 17.10 7.42 28.76
CA PHE A 18 16.13 8.17 27.95
C PHE A 18 15.49 7.30 26.84
N THR A 19 16.30 6.51 26.13
CA THR A 19 15.83 5.57 25.10
C THR A 19 14.87 4.51 25.64
N GLN A 20 15.16 3.95 26.82
CA GLN A 20 14.28 2.95 27.42
C GLN A 20 12.94 3.56 27.84
N ARG A 21 12.93 4.80 28.33
CA ARG A 21 11.69 5.53 28.67
C ARG A 21 10.86 5.87 27.42
N LEU A 22 11.54 6.28 26.35
CA LEU A 22 10.96 6.53 25.03
C LEU A 22 10.29 5.25 24.51
N LEU A 23 10.99 4.11 24.53
CA LEU A 23 10.47 2.80 24.12
C LEU A 23 9.29 2.34 24.97
N ASN A 24 9.38 2.44 26.30
CA ASN A 24 8.27 2.11 27.20
C ASN A 24 7.05 3.01 26.93
N GLY A 25 7.27 4.28 26.57
CA GLY A 25 6.19 5.20 26.17
C GLY A 25 5.52 4.77 24.86
N ILE A 26 6.31 4.43 23.84
CA ILE A 26 5.81 3.90 22.57
C ILE A 26 5.00 2.61 22.80
N GLU A 27 5.54 1.68 23.58
CA GLU A 27 4.88 0.42 23.90
C GLU A 27 3.57 0.65 24.66
N ALA A 28 3.56 1.53 25.65
CA ALA A 28 2.36 1.87 26.41
C ALA A 28 1.28 2.54 25.54
N VAL A 29 1.67 3.35 24.56
CA VAL A 29 0.73 3.93 23.58
C VAL A 29 0.22 2.85 22.64
N GLY A 30 1.11 2.07 22.02
CA GLY A 30 0.76 0.99 21.10
C GLY A 30 -0.21 -0.03 21.71
N ASN A 31 0.02 -0.44 22.96
CA ASN A 31 -0.85 -1.38 23.67
C ASN A 31 -2.24 -0.82 24.01
N LYS A 32 -2.41 0.51 24.00
CA LYS A 32 -3.71 1.17 24.21
C LYS A 32 -4.48 1.38 22.92
N VAL A 33 -3.82 1.29 21.76
CA VAL A 33 -4.49 1.46 20.47
C VAL A 33 -5.40 0.26 20.25
N PRO A 34 -6.72 0.47 20.10
CA PRO A 34 -7.64 -0.64 19.90
C PRO A 34 -7.45 -1.22 18.49
N HIS A 35 -7.99 -2.42 18.27
CA HIS A 35 -7.97 -3.06 16.96
C HIS A 35 -8.49 -2.09 15.87
N PRO A 36 -7.92 -2.06 14.65
CA PRO A 36 -8.29 -1.06 13.64
C PRO A 36 -9.78 -0.95 13.34
N VAL A 37 -10.48 -2.08 13.30
CA VAL A 37 -11.95 -2.09 13.16
C VAL A 37 -12.64 -1.30 14.27
N LEU A 38 -12.19 -1.44 15.52
CA LEU A 38 -12.74 -0.69 16.65
C LEU A 38 -12.41 0.80 16.54
N MET A 39 -11.22 1.15 16.04
CA MET A 39 -10.89 2.55 15.75
C MET A 39 -11.90 3.15 14.78
N PHE A 40 -12.19 2.49 13.65
CA PHE A 40 -13.19 2.99 12.70
C PHE A 40 -14.61 3.00 13.26
N LEU A 41 -14.97 2.04 14.13
CA LEU A 41 -16.25 2.08 14.84
C LEU A 41 -16.35 3.33 15.73
N TYR A 42 -15.30 3.65 16.48
CA TYR A 42 -15.24 4.86 17.30
C TYR A 42 -15.26 6.14 16.46
N LEU A 43 -14.58 6.15 15.31
CA LEU A 43 -14.62 7.26 14.37
C LEU A 43 -16.03 7.45 13.78
N ILE A 44 -16.74 6.38 13.43
CA ILE A 44 -18.13 6.45 12.96
C ILE A 44 -19.04 7.05 14.02
N ILE A 45 -18.97 6.55 15.26
CA ILE A 45 -19.76 7.10 16.38
C ILE A 45 -19.39 8.58 16.59
N GLY A 46 -18.11 8.90 16.53
CA GLY A 46 -17.58 10.25 16.60
C GLY A 46 -18.16 11.16 15.52
N VAL A 47 -18.17 10.72 14.26
CA VAL A 47 -18.74 11.46 13.12
C VAL A 47 -20.24 11.67 13.29
N ILE A 48 -20.99 10.66 13.75
CA ILE A 48 -22.43 10.78 14.00
C ILE A 48 -22.71 11.86 15.06
N VAL A 49 -21.97 11.84 16.17
CA VAL A 49 -22.16 12.81 17.26
C VAL A 49 -21.65 14.20 16.87
N LEU A 50 -20.45 14.28 16.31
CA LEU A 50 -19.80 15.53 15.95
C LEU A 50 -20.55 16.26 14.84
N SER A 51 -21.02 15.55 13.81
CA SER A 51 -21.84 16.15 12.76
C SER A 51 -23.11 16.78 13.31
N HIS A 52 -23.74 16.16 14.30
CA HIS A 52 -24.93 16.73 14.95
C HIS A 52 -24.61 17.99 15.75
N ILE A 53 -23.51 17.98 16.51
CA ILE A 53 -23.08 19.16 17.28
C ILE A 53 -22.76 20.33 16.35
N LEU A 54 -22.00 20.08 15.28
CA LEU A 54 -21.61 21.13 14.33
C LEU A 54 -22.79 21.64 13.48
N TYR A 55 -23.72 20.74 13.13
CA TYR A 55 -24.98 21.10 12.50
C TYR A 55 -25.82 22.04 13.38
N LEU A 56 -25.97 21.71 14.67
CA LEU A 56 -26.68 22.58 15.64
C LEU A 56 -25.99 23.92 15.85
N ALA A 57 -24.66 23.95 15.72
CA ALA A 57 -23.87 25.18 15.77
C ALA A 57 -23.94 26.01 14.46
N GLY A 58 -24.56 25.49 13.40
CA GLY A 58 -24.72 26.19 12.12
C GLY A 58 -23.40 26.39 11.37
N VAL A 59 -22.44 25.49 11.55
CA VAL A 59 -21.11 25.59 10.92
C VAL A 59 -21.22 25.37 9.41
N SER A 60 -20.66 26.30 8.64
CA SER A 60 -20.59 26.25 7.19
C SER A 60 -19.34 26.97 6.68
N VAL A 61 -19.00 26.73 5.42
CA VAL A 61 -17.93 27.46 4.71
C VAL A 61 -18.46 27.90 3.35
N THR A 62 -18.00 29.06 2.87
CA THR A 62 -18.32 29.59 1.54
C THR A 62 -17.08 29.46 0.66
N GLU A 63 -17.24 28.79 -0.46
CA GLU A 63 -16.20 28.62 -1.47
C GLU A 63 -16.65 29.19 -2.83
N LEU A 64 -15.67 29.54 -3.66
CA LEU A 64 -15.89 29.99 -5.03
C LEU A 64 -15.77 28.78 -5.97
N ILE A 65 -16.86 28.41 -6.64
CA ILE A 65 -16.88 27.33 -7.62
C ILE A 65 -17.03 27.89 -9.04
N ALA A 66 -16.35 27.28 -10.00
CA ALA A 66 -16.52 27.58 -11.41
C ALA A 66 -17.67 26.75 -11.98
N VAL A 67 -18.78 27.39 -12.36
CA VAL A 67 -19.96 26.74 -12.94
C VAL A 67 -20.01 27.02 -14.43
N GLU A 68 -20.20 26.00 -15.26
CA GLU A 68 -20.37 26.19 -16.71
C GLU A 68 -21.64 27.00 -16.99
N VAL A 69 -21.49 28.08 -17.77
CA VAL A 69 -22.62 28.89 -18.23
C VAL A 69 -23.47 28.02 -19.18
N PRO A 70 -24.78 27.83 -18.89
CA PRO A 70 -25.64 27.05 -19.77
C PRO A 70 -25.69 27.67 -21.17
N VAL A 71 -25.27 26.91 -22.18
CA VAL A 71 -25.33 27.36 -23.58
C VAL A 71 -26.80 27.46 -24.02
N PRO A 72 -27.24 28.61 -24.58
CA PRO A 72 -28.59 28.73 -25.13
C PRO A 72 -28.80 27.70 -26.24
N THR A 73 -29.84 26.89 -26.12
CA THR A 73 -30.21 25.89 -27.12
C THR A 73 -31.47 26.34 -27.83
N GLU A 74 -31.41 26.46 -29.16
CA GLU A 74 -32.60 26.69 -29.97
C GLU A 74 -33.22 25.36 -30.39
N ARG A 75 -34.55 25.29 -30.33
CA ARG A 75 -35.32 24.11 -30.74
C ARG A 75 -35.75 24.28 -32.18
N GLU A 76 -35.20 23.45 -33.06
CA GLU A 76 -35.54 23.46 -34.48
C GLU A 76 -36.53 22.31 -34.77
N TYR A 77 -37.67 22.63 -35.38
CA TYR A 77 -38.68 21.64 -35.77
C TYR A 77 -38.49 21.31 -37.25
N TYR A 78 -38.01 20.11 -37.57
CA TYR A 78 -37.97 19.63 -38.95
C TYR A 78 -39.36 19.18 -39.41
N GLU A 79 -39.75 19.52 -40.65
CA GLU A 79 -41.09 19.23 -41.22
C GLU A 79 -41.52 17.75 -41.12
N ASP A 80 -40.57 16.81 -41.04
CA ASP A 80 -40.82 15.36 -40.99
C ASP A 80 -40.69 14.72 -39.58
N THR A 81 -40.55 15.51 -38.51
CA THR A 81 -40.39 14.97 -37.14
C THR A 81 -41.28 15.66 -36.12
N THR A 82 -41.90 14.89 -35.22
CA THR A 82 -42.72 15.41 -34.11
C THR A 82 -41.90 15.80 -32.87
N ALA A 83 -40.58 15.57 -32.90
CA ALA A 83 -39.66 15.90 -31.81
C ALA A 83 -38.71 17.02 -32.29
N PRO A 84 -38.58 18.13 -31.54
CA PRO A 84 -37.65 19.19 -31.90
C PRO A 84 -36.20 18.69 -31.83
N GLY A 85 -35.42 18.99 -32.86
CA GLY A 85 -33.96 18.91 -32.81
C GLY A 85 -33.41 20.03 -31.91
N VAL A 86 -32.39 19.72 -31.12
CA VAL A 86 -31.68 20.71 -30.31
C VAL A 86 -30.46 21.16 -31.09
N VAL A 87 -30.44 22.41 -31.56
CA VAL A 87 -29.30 22.99 -32.26
C VAL A 87 -28.57 23.92 -31.30
N VAL A 88 -27.29 23.63 -31.08
CA VAL A 88 -26.38 24.50 -30.32
C VAL A 88 -25.81 25.52 -31.31
N SER A 89 -25.86 26.81 -30.97
CA SER A 89 -25.36 27.88 -31.86
C SER A 89 -23.87 27.67 -32.21
N PRO A 90 -23.47 27.78 -33.50
CA PRO A 90 -22.09 27.51 -33.96
C PRO A 90 -21.01 28.37 -33.28
N ASP A 91 -21.39 29.52 -32.72
CA ASP A 91 -20.48 30.46 -32.06
C ASP A 91 -20.14 30.08 -30.60
N THR A 92 -20.70 28.98 -30.07
CA THR A 92 -20.52 28.59 -28.66
C THR A 92 -19.62 27.35 -28.49
N TYR A 93 -18.44 27.36 -29.11
CA TYR A 93 -17.39 26.39 -28.83
C TYR A 93 -16.44 26.94 -27.76
N GLY A 94 -16.84 26.74 -26.50
CA GLY A 94 -16.09 27.09 -25.29
C GLY A 94 -17.04 27.07 -24.10
N ALA A 95 -16.75 26.27 -23.07
CA ALA A 95 -17.46 26.40 -21.81
C ALA A 95 -16.96 27.67 -21.13
N ASP A 96 -17.74 28.74 -21.20
CA ASP A 96 -17.52 29.90 -20.33
C ASP A 96 -17.87 29.47 -18.91
N TYR A 97 -16.97 29.68 -17.97
CA TYR A 97 -17.18 29.37 -16.55
C TYR A 97 -17.47 30.65 -15.78
N GLU A 98 -18.55 30.67 -15.03
CA GLU A 98 -18.88 31.74 -14.10
C GLU A 98 -18.50 31.33 -12.67
N ILE A 99 -17.77 32.19 -11.97
CA ILE A 99 -17.42 31.95 -10.57
C ILE A 99 -18.63 32.29 -9.71
N GLN A 100 -19.18 31.30 -9.03
CA GLN A 100 -20.31 31.45 -8.11
C GLN A 100 -19.89 31.13 -6.67
N GLU A 101 -20.37 31.94 -5.72
CA GLU A 101 -20.24 31.64 -4.30
C GLU A 101 -21.21 30.53 -3.91
N ARG A 102 -20.68 29.44 -3.35
CA ARG A 102 -21.46 28.34 -2.81
C ARG A 102 -21.16 28.17 -1.33
N THR A 103 -22.19 28.27 -0.52
CA THR A 103 -22.09 27.94 0.91
C THR A 103 -22.39 26.45 1.12
N ILE A 104 -21.44 25.74 1.69
CA ILE A 104 -21.55 24.33 2.07
C ILE A 104 -21.68 24.26 3.59
N ALA A 105 -22.85 23.81 4.06
CA ALA A 105 -23.13 23.62 5.47
C ALA A 105 -22.87 22.17 5.89
N ILE A 106 -22.50 21.99 7.17
CA ILE A 106 -22.41 20.66 7.76
C ILE A 106 -23.81 20.05 7.84
N GLU A 107 -23.92 18.79 7.42
CA GLU A 107 -25.14 17.99 7.51
C GLU A 107 -25.04 17.01 8.66
N SER A 108 -26.15 16.80 9.39
CA SER A 108 -26.17 15.92 10.56
C SER A 108 -26.74 14.54 10.24
N LEU A 109 -26.04 13.49 10.66
CA LEU A 109 -26.50 12.10 10.55
C LEU A 109 -27.68 11.76 11.48
N LEU A 110 -27.91 12.54 12.54
CA LEU A 110 -29.03 12.34 13.48
C LEU A 110 -30.33 13.04 13.05
N THR A 111 -30.37 13.65 11.86
CA THR A 111 -31.61 14.17 11.27
C THR A 111 -32.43 13.05 10.64
N VAL A 112 -33.68 13.32 10.25
CA VAL A 112 -34.52 12.32 9.56
C VAL A 112 -33.89 11.86 8.24
N SER A 113 -33.31 12.78 7.48
CA SER A 113 -32.56 12.47 6.25
C SER A 113 -31.27 11.71 6.56
N GLY A 114 -30.52 12.12 7.59
CA GLY A 114 -29.29 11.45 8.02
C GLY A 114 -29.52 10.00 8.48
N ILE A 115 -30.55 9.76 9.30
CA ILE A 115 -30.92 8.41 9.75
C ILE A 115 -31.36 7.57 8.55
N ARG A 116 -32.15 8.14 7.62
CA ARG A 116 -32.51 7.44 6.39
C ARG A 116 -31.25 7.03 5.61
N PHE A 117 -30.29 7.94 5.46
CA PHE A 117 -29.03 7.67 4.79
C PHE A 117 -28.23 6.57 5.50
N LEU A 118 -28.08 6.61 6.83
CA LEU A 118 -27.36 5.58 7.60
C LEU A 118 -27.87 4.16 7.29
N PHE A 119 -29.19 3.99 7.25
CA PHE A 119 -29.80 2.68 7.02
C PHE A 119 -29.88 2.29 5.54
N SER A 120 -30.11 3.24 4.62
CA SER A 120 -30.26 2.92 3.19
C SER A 120 -28.94 2.81 2.44
N SER A 121 -27.88 3.48 2.90
CA SER A 121 -26.60 3.54 2.20
C SER A 121 -25.63 2.41 2.57
N PHE A 122 -25.84 1.71 3.70
CA PHE A 122 -24.85 0.78 4.28
C PHE A 122 -24.22 -0.20 3.27
N VAL A 123 -25.06 -0.88 2.48
CA VAL A 123 -24.62 -1.85 1.46
C VAL A 123 -23.97 -1.14 0.28
N GLY A 124 -24.58 -0.04 -0.19
CA GLY A 124 -24.07 0.74 -1.32
C GLY A 124 -22.70 1.36 -1.04
N ASN A 125 -22.46 1.83 0.18
CA ASN A 125 -21.18 2.37 0.62
C ASN A 125 -20.07 1.32 0.49
N PHE A 126 -20.35 0.08 0.88
CA PHE A 126 -19.37 -0.99 0.78
C PHE A 126 -19.15 -1.44 -0.66
N GLN A 127 -20.22 -1.53 -1.47
CA GLN A 127 -20.13 -1.88 -2.89
C GLN A 127 -19.39 -0.81 -3.70
N GLY A 128 -19.59 0.46 -3.36
CA GLY A 128 -18.97 1.61 -4.03
C GLY A 128 -17.51 1.83 -3.63
N PHE A 129 -17.04 1.21 -2.54
CA PHE A 129 -15.67 1.36 -2.09
C PHE A 129 -14.70 0.49 -2.92
N GLY A 130 -14.16 1.08 -3.99
CA GLY A 130 -13.39 0.38 -5.03
C GLY A 130 -12.17 -0.39 -4.50
N VAL A 131 -11.61 0.04 -3.38
CA VAL A 131 -10.44 -0.56 -2.70
C VAL A 131 -10.64 -2.05 -2.45
N VAL A 132 -11.86 -2.49 -2.13
CA VAL A 132 -12.17 -3.90 -1.88
C VAL A 132 -11.89 -4.74 -3.12
N ALA A 133 -12.47 -4.36 -4.26
CA ALA A 133 -12.30 -5.08 -5.52
C ALA A 133 -10.82 -5.09 -5.96
N VAL A 134 -10.17 -3.94 -5.88
CA VAL A 134 -8.74 -3.79 -6.20
C VAL A 134 -7.88 -4.74 -5.36
N THR A 135 -8.16 -4.86 -4.07
CA THR A 135 -7.44 -5.74 -3.15
C THR A 135 -7.56 -7.21 -3.58
N PHE A 136 -8.78 -7.69 -3.82
CA PHE A 136 -9.00 -9.09 -4.21
C PHE A 136 -8.35 -9.43 -5.55
N ILE A 137 -8.46 -8.54 -6.54
CA ILE A 137 -7.85 -8.76 -7.85
C ILE A 137 -6.33 -8.76 -7.72
N ALA A 138 -5.73 -7.73 -7.09
CA ALA A 138 -4.29 -7.64 -6.92
C ALA A 138 -3.70 -8.87 -6.20
N MET A 139 -4.36 -9.29 -5.11
CA MET A 139 -3.89 -10.40 -4.29
C MET A 139 -4.12 -11.78 -4.92
N MET A 140 -5.05 -11.93 -5.86
CA MET A 140 -5.29 -13.22 -6.54
C MET A 140 -4.02 -13.74 -7.23
N GLY A 141 -3.33 -12.87 -7.99
CA GLY A 141 -2.10 -13.23 -8.69
C GLY A 141 -0.93 -13.44 -7.74
N ALA A 142 -0.70 -12.46 -6.86
CA ALA A 142 0.38 -12.51 -5.88
C ALA A 142 0.25 -13.73 -4.94
N GLY A 143 -0.96 -14.03 -4.48
CA GLY A 143 -1.25 -15.16 -3.59
C GLY A 143 -1.00 -16.53 -4.24
N VAL A 144 -1.25 -16.68 -5.55
CA VAL A 144 -0.88 -17.92 -6.27
C VAL A 144 0.64 -18.03 -6.43
N ALA A 145 1.33 -16.92 -6.73
CA ALA A 145 2.79 -16.89 -6.79
C ALA A 145 3.44 -17.22 -5.43
N GLU A 146 2.86 -16.74 -4.34
CA GLU A 146 3.31 -17.05 -2.99
C GLU A 146 3.02 -18.53 -2.63
N ALA A 147 1.77 -18.97 -2.81
CA ALA A 147 1.35 -20.32 -2.47
C ALA A 147 2.07 -21.40 -3.30
N SER A 148 2.49 -21.09 -4.53
CA SER A 148 3.29 -22.01 -5.35
C SER A 148 4.72 -22.16 -4.86
N GLY A 149 5.23 -21.21 -4.08
CA GLY A 149 6.62 -21.12 -3.60
C GLY A 149 7.54 -20.27 -4.47
N LEU A 150 7.02 -19.60 -5.51
CA LEU A 150 7.82 -18.80 -6.45
C LEU A 150 8.59 -17.69 -5.71
N MET A 151 7.91 -16.94 -4.85
CA MET A 151 8.49 -15.79 -4.14
C MET A 151 9.61 -16.22 -3.19
N SER A 152 9.38 -17.29 -2.43
CA SER A 152 10.37 -17.91 -1.55
C SER A 152 11.62 -18.37 -2.32
N ALA A 153 11.45 -19.04 -3.46
CA ALA A 153 12.56 -19.51 -4.28
C ALA A 153 13.34 -18.35 -4.92
N LEU A 154 12.67 -17.28 -5.37
CA LEU A 154 13.32 -16.08 -5.89
C LEU A 154 14.18 -15.39 -4.82
N ILE A 155 13.66 -15.26 -3.60
CA ILE A 155 14.40 -14.70 -2.46
C ILE A 155 15.67 -15.53 -2.19
N ARG A 156 15.54 -16.85 -2.08
CA ARG A 156 16.69 -17.75 -1.88
C ARG A 156 17.71 -17.67 -3.01
N MET A 157 17.24 -17.68 -4.26
CA MET A 157 18.10 -17.56 -5.45
C MET A 157 18.95 -16.28 -5.40
N LEU A 158 18.30 -15.14 -5.16
CA LEU A 158 18.96 -13.84 -5.20
C LEU A 158 20.03 -13.71 -4.10
N VAL A 159 19.78 -14.28 -2.92
CA VAL A 159 20.77 -14.26 -1.83
C VAL A 159 21.92 -15.23 -2.08
N GLN A 160 21.67 -16.43 -2.61
CA GLN A 160 22.73 -17.40 -2.90
C GLN A 160 23.72 -16.92 -3.97
N VAL A 161 23.23 -16.19 -4.97
CA VAL A 161 24.06 -15.70 -6.10
C VAL A 161 24.74 -14.35 -5.76
N ALA A 162 24.47 -13.80 -4.57
CA ALA A 162 24.98 -12.50 -4.15
C ALA A 162 26.52 -12.52 -3.94
N PRO A 163 27.29 -11.64 -4.61
CA PRO A 163 28.72 -11.55 -4.35
C PRO A 163 29.01 -11.01 -2.95
N ARG A 164 30.07 -11.53 -2.32
CA ARG A 164 30.51 -11.21 -0.94
C ARG A 164 30.46 -9.72 -0.57
N ARG A 165 30.84 -8.84 -1.50
CA ARG A 165 30.91 -7.39 -1.28
C ARG A 165 29.55 -6.69 -1.30
N LEU A 166 28.56 -7.27 -1.95
CA LEU A 166 27.23 -6.67 -2.11
C LEU A 166 26.16 -7.38 -1.29
N ILE A 167 26.54 -8.34 -0.44
CA ILE A 167 25.58 -9.16 0.31
C ILE A 167 24.61 -8.31 1.15
N ALA A 168 25.09 -7.25 1.82
CA ALA A 168 24.26 -6.35 2.60
C ALA A 168 23.24 -5.63 1.72
N PHE A 169 23.70 -5.05 0.61
CA PHE A 169 22.84 -4.39 -0.37
C PHE A 169 21.82 -5.34 -0.98
N ILE A 170 22.24 -6.54 -1.38
CA ILE A 170 21.36 -7.52 -2.01
C ILE A 170 20.32 -8.02 -1.00
N LEU A 171 20.68 -8.31 0.25
CA LEU A 171 19.71 -8.67 1.28
C LEU A 171 18.69 -7.56 1.49
N ILE A 172 19.13 -6.32 1.65
CA ILE A 172 18.23 -5.19 1.81
C ILE A 172 17.33 -5.05 0.58
N PHE A 173 17.89 -5.07 -0.62
CA PHE A 173 17.16 -4.88 -1.87
C PHE A 173 16.19 -6.02 -2.17
N VAL A 174 16.55 -7.27 -1.86
CA VAL A 174 15.62 -8.41 -1.90
C VAL A 174 14.49 -8.21 -0.90
N GLY A 175 14.77 -7.63 0.27
CA GLY A 175 13.76 -7.24 1.24
C GLY A 175 12.77 -6.22 0.67
N VAL A 176 13.28 -5.21 -0.03
CA VAL A 176 12.45 -4.24 -0.76
C VAL A 176 11.56 -4.95 -1.78
N LEU A 177 12.13 -5.80 -2.64
CA LEU A 177 11.38 -6.53 -3.67
C LEU A 177 10.36 -7.51 -3.07
N SER A 178 10.60 -8.02 -1.86
CA SER A 178 9.72 -9.00 -1.21
C SER A 178 8.36 -8.44 -0.78
N SER A 179 8.17 -7.11 -0.75
CA SER A 179 6.87 -6.51 -0.40
C SER A 179 5.74 -6.87 -1.38
N VAL A 180 6.08 -7.30 -2.59
CA VAL A 180 5.16 -7.92 -3.56
C VAL A 180 4.42 -9.14 -2.96
N ALA A 181 5.08 -9.88 -2.07
CA ALA A 181 4.62 -11.14 -1.51
C ALA A 181 4.31 -11.07 -0.01
N SER A 182 3.99 -9.85 0.50
CA SER A 182 3.60 -9.46 1.87
C SER A 182 4.40 -10.09 3.03
N ASP A 183 4.36 -11.42 3.19
CA ASP A 183 4.80 -12.14 4.38
C ASP A 183 6.09 -12.95 4.15
N ALA A 184 6.39 -13.33 2.90
CA ALA A 184 7.56 -14.15 2.57
C ALA A 184 8.90 -13.49 2.97
N GLY A 185 8.98 -12.17 2.86
CA GLY A 185 10.16 -11.39 3.24
C GLY A 185 10.51 -11.54 4.72
N TYR A 186 9.54 -11.36 5.62
CA TYR A 186 9.76 -11.44 7.07
C TYR A 186 10.15 -12.86 7.49
N LEU A 187 9.47 -13.86 6.94
CA LEU A 187 9.65 -15.26 7.34
C LEU A 187 10.98 -15.86 6.85
N ILE A 188 11.42 -15.49 5.64
CA ILE A 188 12.54 -16.17 4.98
C ILE A 188 13.81 -15.32 5.00
N LEU A 189 13.69 -14.03 4.70
CA LEU A 189 14.86 -13.20 4.44
C LEU A 189 15.63 -12.85 5.71
N ILE A 190 14.95 -12.72 6.85
CA ILE A 190 15.61 -12.37 8.12
C ILE A 190 16.55 -13.50 8.59
N PRO A 191 16.10 -14.77 8.70
CA PRO A 191 17.01 -15.88 8.98
C PRO A 191 18.09 -16.05 7.91
N LEU A 192 17.73 -15.92 6.63
CA LEU A 192 18.67 -16.07 5.51
C LEU A 192 19.75 -14.98 5.52
N GLY A 193 19.41 -13.76 5.94
CA GLY A 193 20.36 -12.68 6.13
C GLY A 193 21.36 -12.96 7.25
N ALA A 194 20.89 -13.56 8.35
CA ALA A 194 21.76 -14.02 9.44
C ALA A 194 22.76 -15.07 8.93
N ALA A 195 22.25 -16.10 8.25
CA ALA A 195 23.05 -17.20 7.71
C ALA A 195 24.04 -16.72 6.64
N ALA A 196 23.61 -15.81 5.76
CA ALA A 196 24.46 -15.20 4.75
C ALA A 196 25.59 -14.37 5.36
N PHE A 197 25.37 -13.62 6.43
CA PHE A 197 26.46 -12.90 7.11
C PHE A 197 27.40 -13.87 7.82
N MET A 198 26.86 -14.89 8.48
CA MET A 198 27.65 -15.91 9.18
C MET A 198 28.59 -16.68 8.24
N SER A 199 28.10 -17.14 7.09
CA SER A 199 28.91 -17.87 6.10
C SER A 199 30.06 -17.03 5.51
N LEU A 200 29.94 -15.70 5.59
CA LEU A 200 30.96 -14.75 5.14
C LEU A 200 31.88 -14.27 6.27
N ARG A 201 31.77 -14.86 7.47
CA ARG A 201 32.46 -14.44 8.71
C ARG A 201 32.17 -12.99 9.11
N ARG A 202 30.94 -12.52 8.84
CA ARG A 202 30.39 -11.24 9.29
C ARG A 202 29.43 -11.46 10.46
N HIS A 203 29.09 -10.39 11.17
CA HIS A 203 28.24 -10.47 12.35
C HIS A 203 26.78 -10.86 11.98
N PRO A 204 26.22 -11.99 12.44
CA PRO A 204 24.88 -12.45 12.03
C PRO A 204 23.75 -11.47 12.38
N LEU A 205 23.82 -10.80 13.54
CA LEU A 205 22.87 -9.75 13.91
C LEU A 205 22.84 -8.58 12.91
N ALA A 206 23.97 -8.25 12.26
CA ALA A 206 24.00 -7.21 11.23
C ALA A 206 23.25 -7.68 9.98
N GLY A 207 23.36 -8.96 9.62
CA GLY A 207 22.60 -9.57 8.53
C GLY A 207 21.09 -9.59 8.79
N MET A 208 20.67 -9.93 10.02
CA MET A 208 19.26 -9.83 10.43
C MET A 208 18.76 -8.39 10.38
N ALA A 209 19.54 -7.43 10.89
CA ALA A 209 19.18 -6.02 10.85
C ALA A 209 19.06 -5.51 9.40
N ALA A 210 19.95 -5.92 8.50
CA ALA A 210 19.90 -5.58 7.08
C ALA A 210 18.63 -6.11 6.41
N ALA A 211 18.34 -7.40 6.60
CA ALA A 211 17.11 -8.02 6.08
C ALA A 211 15.85 -7.35 6.66
N PHE A 212 15.81 -7.11 7.96
CA PHE A 212 14.69 -6.43 8.62
C PHE A 212 14.50 -4.99 8.11
N ALA A 213 15.59 -4.24 7.88
CA ALA A 213 15.52 -2.92 7.29
C ALA A 213 14.92 -2.95 5.88
N GLY A 214 15.35 -3.91 5.05
CA GLY A 214 14.80 -4.10 3.71
C GLY A 214 13.30 -4.41 3.70
N VAL A 215 12.87 -5.38 4.51
CA VAL A 215 11.46 -5.83 4.54
C VAL A 215 10.56 -4.84 5.27
N GLY A 216 11.01 -4.26 6.38
CA GLY A 216 10.15 -3.44 7.25
C GLY A 216 10.24 -1.94 7.02
N ALA A 217 11.44 -1.39 6.84
CA ALA A 217 11.62 0.06 6.75
C ALA A 217 11.41 0.61 5.33
N ILE A 218 11.66 -0.19 4.30
CA ILE A 218 11.63 0.22 2.89
C ILE A 218 10.43 -0.39 2.14
N PHE A 219 9.52 -1.06 2.86
CA PHE A 219 8.37 -1.78 2.31
C PHE A 219 7.51 -0.98 1.32
N GLY A 220 7.35 0.33 1.59
CA GLY A 220 6.45 1.23 0.85
C GLY A 220 6.96 1.72 -0.51
N VAL A 221 8.12 1.25 -0.98
CA VAL A 221 8.63 1.55 -2.33
C VAL A 221 9.16 0.28 -2.97
N ASN A 222 8.99 0.12 -4.28
CA ASN A 222 9.41 -1.09 -4.98
C ASN A 222 9.71 -0.81 -6.46
N LEU A 223 10.44 -1.73 -7.11
CA LEU A 223 10.66 -1.74 -8.56
C LEU A 223 9.41 -2.20 -9.34
N PHE A 224 8.57 -3.01 -8.69
CA PHE A 224 7.31 -3.52 -9.22
C PHE A 224 6.14 -2.85 -8.53
N ILE A 225 5.04 -2.66 -9.25
CA ILE A 225 3.77 -2.27 -8.64
C ILE A 225 3.27 -3.42 -7.78
N THR A 226 3.01 -3.12 -6.51
CA THR A 226 2.54 -4.06 -5.50
C THR A 226 1.02 -3.94 -5.30
N PRO A 227 0.38 -4.94 -4.67
CA PRO A 227 -1.01 -4.82 -4.25
C PRO A 227 -1.28 -3.58 -3.37
N VAL A 228 -0.33 -3.23 -2.50
CA VAL A 228 -0.45 -2.06 -1.61
C VAL A 228 -0.49 -0.75 -2.40
N ASP A 229 0.29 -0.62 -3.46
CA ASP A 229 0.26 0.58 -4.33
C ASP A 229 -1.12 0.77 -4.96
N SER A 230 -1.74 -0.35 -5.38
CA SER A 230 -3.07 -0.32 -6.00
C SER A 230 -4.13 0.11 -4.98
N MET A 231 -4.06 -0.41 -3.75
CA MET A 231 -4.96 -0.02 -2.67
C MET A 231 -4.80 1.45 -2.26
N LEU A 232 -3.56 1.92 -2.11
CA LEU A 232 -3.27 3.31 -1.73
C LEU A 232 -3.70 4.29 -2.81
N THR A 233 -3.49 3.95 -4.08
CA THR A 233 -3.96 4.76 -5.22
C THR A 233 -5.48 4.92 -5.16
N GLU A 234 -6.20 3.81 -4.93
CA GLU A 234 -7.66 3.84 -4.88
C GLU A 234 -8.21 4.64 -3.69
N ILE A 235 -7.62 4.49 -2.49
CA ILE A 235 -7.97 5.34 -1.33
C ILE A 235 -7.68 6.82 -1.62
N THR A 236 -6.58 7.11 -2.33
CA THR A 236 -6.23 8.48 -2.71
C THR A 236 -7.24 9.03 -3.72
N ASN A 237 -7.71 8.22 -4.66
CA ASN A 237 -8.74 8.62 -5.63
C ASN A 237 -10.08 8.95 -4.96
N GLU A 238 -10.48 8.19 -3.94
CA GLU A 238 -11.66 8.51 -3.12
C GLU A 238 -11.52 9.92 -2.49
N ALA A 239 -10.33 10.25 -1.96
CA ALA A 239 -10.08 11.56 -1.37
C ALA A 239 -9.99 12.69 -2.43
N ILE A 240 -9.38 12.43 -3.59
CA ILE A 240 -9.29 13.38 -4.70
C ILE A 240 -10.68 13.72 -5.25
N GLY A 241 -11.56 12.73 -5.36
CA GLY A 241 -12.94 12.92 -5.80
C GLY A 241 -13.71 13.91 -4.93
N LEU A 242 -13.39 14.01 -3.63
CA LEU A 242 -14.00 14.99 -2.71
C LEU A 242 -13.60 16.44 -3.02
N ALA A 243 -12.42 16.64 -3.60
CA ALA A 243 -11.93 17.94 -4.03
C ALA A 243 -12.28 18.25 -5.49
N GLY A 244 -13.03 17.36 -6.18
CA GLY A 244 -13.36 17.51 -7.60
C GLY A 244 -12.16 17.33 -8.53
N GLY A 245 -11.11 16.62 -8.08
CA GLY A 245 -9.95 16.34 -8.92
C GLY A 245 -10.11 15.09 -9.78
N GLU A 246 -9.27 14.97 -10.81
CA GLU A 246 -9.20 13.79 -11.66
C GLU A 246 -8.47 12.62 -10.96
N PRO A 247 -8.93 11.38 -11.12
CA PRO A 247 -8.29 10.22 -10.51
C PRO A 247 -6.87 10.01 -11.06
N ILE A 248 -5.99 9.56 -10.17
CA ILE A 248 -4.63 9.14 -10.50
C ILE A 248 -4.60 7.65 -10.86
N THR A 249 -3.62 7.28 -11.69
CA THR A 249 -3.38 5.90 -12.08
C THR A 249 -2.46 5.19 -11.08
N ILE A 250 -2.47 3.85 -11.08
CA ILE A 250 -1.62 3.04 -10.18
C ILE A 250 -0.11 3.24 -10.40
N VAL A 251 0.29 3.86 -11.53
CA VAL A 251 1.70 4.16 -11.85
C VAL A 251 2.08 5.61 -11.55
N ALA A 252 1.19 6.41 -10.97
CA ALA A 252 1.47 7.83 -10.66
C ALA A 252 2.73 7.98 -9.79
N ASN A 253 2.96 7.06 -8.85
CA ASN A 253 4.13 7.07 -7.98
C ASN A 253 5.31 6.21 -8.49
N TYR A 254 5.21 5.60 -9.67
CA TYR A 254 6.12 4.53 -10.09
C TYR A 254 7.58 4.97 -10.17
N PHE A 255 7.87 6.06 -10.88
CA PHE A 255 9.25 6.53 -11.03
C PHE A 255 9.88 6.94 -9.69
N PHE A 256 9.09 7.55 -8.80
CA PHE A 256 9.53 7.88 -7.45
C PHE A 256 9.81 6.62 -6.63
N ALA A 257 8.93 5.62 -6.69
CA ALA A 257 9.10 4.35 -5.99
C ALA A 257 10.36 3.61 -6.48
N VAL A 258 10.59 3.55 -7.80
CA VAL A 258 11.78 2.92 -8.38
C VAL A 258 13.05 3.62 -7.89
N ALA A 259 13.13 4.94 -8.03
CA ALA A 259 14.31 5.70 -7.59
C ALA A 259 14.55 5.56 -6.08
N SER A 260 13.48 5.66 -5.27
CA SER A 260 13.55 5.54 -3.82
C SER A 260 13.94 4.14 -3.35
N SER A 261 13.45 3.08 -4.02
CA SER A 261 13.78 1.69 -3.68
C SER A 261 15.29 1.44 -3.71
N VAL A 262 15.97 1.97 -4.73
CA VAL A 262 17.43 1.84 -4.89
C VAL A 262 18.16 2.78 -3.94
N LEU A 263 17.73 4.04 -3.85
CA LEU A 263 18.37 5.05 -3.02
C LEU A 263 18.35 4.65 -1.53
N ILE A 264 17.20 4.26 -1.01
CA ILE A 264 17.05 3.89 0.39
C ILE A 264 17.75 2.55 0.68
N ALA A 265 17.78 1.61 -0.28
CA ALA A 265 18.59 0.40 -0.13
C ALA A 265 20.09 0.72 0.00
N ILE A 266 20.62 1.67 -0.78
CA ILE A 266 22.00 2.15 -0.65
C ILE A 266 22.22 2.79 0.73
N VAL A 267 21.33 3.68 1.16
CA VAL A 267 21.42 4.34 2.47
C VAL A 267 21.40 3.32 3.60
N ALA A 268 20.48 2.37 3.59
CA ALA A 268 20.38 1.30 4.58
C ALA A 268 21.62 0.39 4.56
N THR A 269 22.22 0.15 3.39
CA THR A 269 23.50 -0.58 3.28
C THR A 269 24.61 0.20 3.97
N VAL A 270 24.74 1.49 3.69
CA VAL A 270 25.74 2.35 4.34
C VAL A 270 25.55 2.37 5.85
N VAL A 271 24.32 2.50 6.34
CA VAL A 271 24.02 2.45 7.77
C VAL A 271 24.38 1.08 8.37
N THR A 272 24.03 0.00 7.69
CA THR A 272 24.34 -1.37 8.14
C THR A 272 25.86 -1.56 8.28
N GLU A 273 26.63 -1.25 7.25
CA GLU A 273 28.07 -1.54 7.21
C GLU A 273 28.93 -0.52 7.96
N ARG A 274 28.50 0.75 8.02
CA ARG A 274 29.30 1.84 8.65
C ARG A 274 28.87 2.16 10.07
N VAL A 275 27.65 1.80 10.48
CA VAL A 275 27.12 2.15 11.81
C VAL A 275 26.78 0.92 12.62
N ILE A 276 25.99 -0.01 12.07
CA ILE A 276 25.47 -1.16 12.83
C ILE A 276 26.56 -2.21 13.04
N GLU A 277 27.15 -2.73 11.97
CA GLU A 277 28.15 -3.80 12.04
C GLU A 277 29.39 -3.42 12.89
N PRO A 278 29.97 -2.21 12.78
CA PRO A 278 31.09 -1.82 13.64
C PRO A 278 30.73 -1.71 15.12
N ARG A 279 29.48 -1.34 15.46
CA ARG A 279 29.01 -1.23 16.86
C ARG A 279 28.80 -2.58 17.52
N LEU A 280 28.56 -3.62 16.74
CA LEU A 280 28.39 -4.98 17.25
C LEU A 280 29.73 -5.64 17.61
N GLY A 281 30.85 -5.13 17.07
CA GLY A 281 32.19 -5.68 17.31
C GLY A 281 32.45 -6.98 16.55
N ALA A 282 33.58 -7.62 16.87
CA ALA A 282 33.92 -8.92 16.30
C ALA A 282 32.99 -9.99 16.87
N TYR A 283 32.35 -10.76 16.00
CA TYR A 283 31.59 -11.92 16.41
C TYR A 283 32.56 -13.07 16.72
N ASP A 284 32.47 -13.62 17.94
CA ASP A 284 33.21 -14.83 18.28
C ASP A 284 32.51 -16.03 17.63
N PHE A 285 33.18 -16.65 16.68
CA PHE A 285 32.63 -17.80 15.96
C PHE A 285 32.81 -19.12 16.76
N GLY A 286 33.50 -19.09 17.91
CA GLY A 286 33.78 -20.25 18.76
C GLY A 286 34.49 -21.42 18.04
N ASP A 287 34.77 -22.49 18.79
CA ASP A 287 34.95 -23.85 18.24
C ASP A 287 33.58 -24.50 17.91
N THR A 288 32.54 -23.69 17.74
CA THR A 288 31.37 -24.11 16.98
C THR A 288 31.88 -24.41 15.58
N ASN A 289 32.16 -25.70 15.36
CA ASN A 289 32.44 -26.28 14.06
C ASN A 289 31.55 -25.58 13.04
N ALA A 290 32.09 -25.36 11.83
CA ALA A 290 31.29 -24.98 10.67
C ALA A 290 30.04 -25.88 10.48
N GLU A 291 29.95 -27.01 11.18
CA GLU A 291 28.78 -27.85 11.37
C GLU A 291 27.57 -27.18 12.05
N ALA A 292 27.69 -26.08 12.81
CA ALA A 292 26.50 -25.32 13.26
C ALA A 292 25.89 -24.45 12.15
N ALA A 293 26.63 -24.23 11.05
CA ALA A 293 26.08 -23.74 9.79
C ALA A 293 25.51 -24.89 8.91
N GLU A 294 25.79 -26.15 9.27
CA GLU A 294 25.25 -27.35 8.60
C GLU A 294 24.17 -28.09 9.44
N GLY A 295 24.01 -27.76 10.71
CA GLY A 295 23.05 -28.35 11.64
C GLY A 295 21.67 -27.71 11.52
N GLU A 296 20.72 -28.49 11.01
CA GLU A 296 19.28 -28.23 10.89
C GLU A 296 18.80 -27.17 9.88
N GLY A 297 19.68 -26.55 9.07
CA GLY A 297 19.25 -25.62 8.01
C GLY A 297 20.24 -25.33 6.87
N GLY A 298 21.40 -25.99 6.83
CA GLY A 298 22.44 -25.73 5.83
C GLY A 298 22.08 -26.20 4.42
N ASP A 299 21.38 -27.33 4.29
CA ASP A 299 20.96 -27.90 3.00
C ASP A 299 19.58 -27.37 2.54
N ASP A 300 18.73 -26.94 3.49
CA ASP A 300 17.37 -26.42 3.23
C ASP A 300 17.35 -25.01 2.61
N ASN A 301 18.46 -24.29 2.70
CA ASN A 301 18.58 -22.93 2.17
C ASN A 301 19.02 -22.89 0.71
N ALA A 302 19.57 -23.99 0.17
CA ALA A 302 19.98 -24.11 -1.24
C ALA A 302 18.75 -24.32 -2.15
N LEU A 303 18.82 -23.83 -3.39
CA LEU A 303 17.75 -24.10 -4.36
C LEU A 303 17.74 -25.58 -4.73
N THR A 304 16.62 -26.25 -4.52
CA THR A 304 16.45 -27.63 -4.98
C THR A 304 16.38 -27.69 -6.51
N ALA A 305 16.68 -28.86 -7.10
CA ALA A 305 16.54 -29.06 -8.54
C ALA A 305 15.10 -28.84 -9.04
N ALA A 306 14.11 -29.11 -8.18
CA ALA A 306 12.70 -28.85 -8.47
C ALA A 306 12.41 -27.34 -8.53
N GLU A 307 12.86 -26.57 -7.53
CA GLU A 307 12.70 -25.11 -7.52
C GLU A 307 13.42 -24.46 -8.71
N SER A 308 14.64 -24.88 -9.04
CA SER A 308 15.37 -24.38 -10.20
C SER A 308 14.63 -24.64 -11.52
N ARG A 309 14.03 -25.83 -11.68
CA ARG A 309 13.16 -26.15 -12.82
C ARG A 309 11.88 -25.29 -12.82
N GLY A 310 11.27 -25.10 -11.66
CA GLY A 310 10.14 -24.19 -11.46
C GLY A 310 10.47 -22.76 -11.90
N LEU A 311 11.60 -22.20 -11.46
CA LEU A 311 12.04 -20.86 -11.83
C LEU A 311 12.23 -20.70 -13.34
N ARG A 312 12.78 -21.72 -14.02
CA ARG A 312 12.88 -21.71 -15.49
C ARG A 312 11.50 -21.65 -16.15
N TYR A 313 10.56 -22.46 -15.69
CA TYR A 313 9.19 -22.49 -16.23
C TYR A 313 8.48 -21.15 -16.01
N ALA A 314 8.59 -20.59 -14.80
CA ALA A 314 8.09 -19.27 -14.46
C ALA A 314 8.67 -18.20 -15.40
N THR A 315 9.99 -18.20 -15.58
CA THR A 315 10.68 -17.25 -16.46
C THR A 315 10.16 -17.32 -17.90
N PHE A 316 10.07 -18.52 -18.49
CA PHE A 316 9.58 -18.67 -19.86
C PHE A 316 8.10 -18.26 -19.99
N ALA A 317 7.27 -18.59 -19.00
CA ALA A 317 5.86 -18.21 -18.99
C ALA A 317 5.68 -16.69 -18.87
N THR A 318 6.44 -16.03 -17.98
CA THR A 318 6.45 -14.58 -17.82
C THR A 318 6.92 -13.88 -19.09
N LEU A 319 8.01 -14.36 -19.72
CA LEU A 319 8.49 -13.79 -21.00
C LEU A 319 7.47 -13.95 -22.12
N GLY A 320 6.81 -15.12 -22.21
CA GLY A 320 5.73 -15.35 -23.18
C GLY A 320 4.55 -14.43 -22.95
N PHE A 321 4.16 -14.20 -21.69
CA PHE A 321 3.11 -13.26 -21.33
C PHE A 321 3.47 -11.81 -21.66
N ILE A 322 4.69 -11.36 -21.34
CA ILE A 322 5.18 -10.03 -21.71
C ILE A 322 5.17 -9.85 -23.23
N ALA A 323 5.62 -10.86 -23.99
CA ALA A 323 5.58 -10.82 -25.45
C ALA A 323 4.16 -10.70 -26.00
N LEU A 324 3.19 -11.42 -25.40
CA LEU A 324 1.77 -11.31 -25.75
C LEU A 324 1.24 -9.89 -25.48
N ILE A 325 1.48 -9.33 -24.29
CA ILE A 325 1.06 -7.97 -23.94
C ILE A 325 1.71 -6.94 -24.87
N ALA A 326 3.00 -7.10 -25.17
CA ALA A 326 3.70 -6.24 -26.12
C ALA A 326 3.07 -6.30 -27.52
N LEU A 327 2.69 -7.48 -28.00
CA LEU A 327 2.04 -7.67 -29.31
C LEU A 327 0.65 -7.02 -29.37
N ILE A 328 -0.11 -7.03 -28.28
CA ILE A 328 -1.45 -6.42 -28.23
C ILE A 328 -1.44 -4.94 -27.78
N THR A 329 -0.25 -4.36 -27.57
CA THR A 329 -0.08 -2.95 -27.15
C THR A 329 0.75 -2.12 -28.14
N PHE A 330 1.90 -2.62 -28.59
CA PHE A 330 2.85 -1.81 -29.36
C PHE A 330 2.51 -1.61 -30.84
N PRO A 331 2.05 -2.62 -31.59
CA PRO A 331 1.71 -2.45 -33.01
C PRO A 331 0.68 -1.34 -33.25
N SER A 332 0.74 -0.69 -34.40
CA SER A 332 -0.28 0.27 -34.83
C SER A 332 -1.63 -0.44 -34.98
N GLY A 333 -2.69 0.09 -34.36
CA GLY A 333 -4.02 -0.53 -34.35
C GLY A 333 -4.18 -1.67 -33.33
N ALA A 334 -3.21 -1.87 -32.43
CA ALA A 334 -3.32 -2.86 -31.37
C ALA A 334 -4.44 -2.48 -30.37
N PRO A 335 -5.15 -3.47 -29.80
CA PRO A 335 -6.38 -3.23 -29.03
C PRO A 335 -6.16 -2.45 -27.73
N LEU A 336 -4.95 -2.48 -27.16
CA LEU A 336 -4.68 -1.77 -25.90
C LEU A 336 -4.26 -0.30 -26.08
N ARG A 337 -4.20 0.19 -27.31
CA ARG A 337 -3.95 1.61 -27.59
C ARG A 337 -5.21 2.45 -27.46
N HIS A 338 -5.03 3.76 -27.30
CA HIS A 338 -6.13 4.71 -27.37
C HIS A 338 -6.86 4.58 -28.74
N PRO A 339 -8.20 4.43 -28.76
CA PRO A 339 -8.95 4.18 -30.00
C PRO A 339 -8.79 5.26 -31.08
N VAL A 340 -8.73 6.53 -30.68
CA VAL A 340 -8.58 7.68 -31.59
C VAL A 340 -7.12 8.07 -31.82
N THR A 341 -6.37 8.39 -30.76
CA THR A 341 -5.00 8.92 -30.88
C THR A 341 -3.94 7.85 -31.14
N GLY A 342 -4.25 6.57 -30.90
CA GLY A 342 -3.28 5.48 -30.95
C GLY A 342 -2.20 5.55 -29.87
N GLY A 343 -2.31 6.44 -28.89
CA GLY A 343 -1.37 6.56 -27.76
C GLY A 343 -1.40 5.35 -26.83
N ILE A 344 -0.33 5.17 -26.05
CA ILE A 344 -0.22 4.12 -25.02
C ILE A 344 -0.18 4.69 -23.58
N ILE A 345 0.12 5.97 -23.43
CA ILE A 345 0.16 6.68 -22.14
C ILE A 345 -1.06 7.62 -22.04
N GLY A 346 -1.58 7.79 -20.82
CA GLY A 346 -2.80 8.56 -20.53
C GLY A 346 -3.99 7.63 -20.36
N ASN A 347 -5.19 8.12 -20.69
CA ASN A 347 -6.43 7.36 -20.63
C ASN A 347 -6.47 6.34 -21.79
N THR A 348 -5.71 5.25 -21.65
CA THR A 348 -5.58 4.19 -22.66
C THR A 348 -5.99 2.86 -22.05
N PRO A 349 -6.55 1.93 -22.84
CA PRO A 349 -6.93 0.63 -22.31
C PRO A 349 -5.76 -0.14 -21.69
N PHE A 350 -4.53 0.08 -22.17
CA PHE A 350 -3.32 -0.46 -21.56
C PHE A 350 -3.11 0.02 -20.11
N MET A 351 -3.19 1.33 -19.86
CA MET A 351 -3.00 1.91 -18.53
C MET A 351 -4.13 1.52 -17.58
N ASP A 352 -5.37 1.53 -18.06
CA ASP A 352 -6.55 1.17 -17.26
C ASP A 352 -6.53 -0.33 -16.88
N SER A 353 -5.93 -1.18 -17.72
CA SER A 353 -5.85 -2.63 -17.49
C SER A 353 -4.62 -3.06 -16.69
N LEU A 354 -3.76 -2.13 -16.24
CA LEU A 354 -2.45 -2.47 -15.72
C LEU A 354 -2.51 -3.35 -14.45
N LEU A 355 -3.46 -3.08 -13.54
CA LEU A 355 -3.73 -3.91 -12.37
C LEU A 355 -4.01 -5.37 -12.77
N PHE A 356 -4.87 -5.56 -13.77
CA PHE A 356 -5.23 -6.89 -14.27
C PHE A 356 -4.05 -7.58 -14.95
N ILE A 357 -3.26 -6.84 -15.75
CA ILE A 357 -2.06 -7.36 -16.42
C ILE A 357 -1.03 -7.84 -15.38
N ILE A 358 -0.76 -7.05 -14.35
CA ILE A 358 0.19 -7.41 -13.28
C ILE A 358 -0.31 -8.64 -12.53
N THR A 359 -1.60 -8.67 -12.16
CA THR A 359 -2.24 -9.82 -11.51
C THR A 359 -2.06 -11.08 -12.36
N MET A 360 -2.32 -10.99 -13.66
CA MET A 360 -2.18 -12.11 -14.59
C MET A 360 -0.72 -12.55 -14.73
N ALA A 361 0.23 -11.62 -14.73
CA ALA A 361 1.66 -11.95 -14.76
C ALA A 361 2.07 -12.79 -13.54
N PHE A 362 1.66 -12.39 -12.34
CA PHE A 362 1.92 -13.15 -11.11
C PHE A 362 1.21 -14.50 -11.10
N LEU A 363 -0.06 -14.54 -11.53
CA LEU A 363 -0.83 -15.77 -11.63
C LEU A 363 -0.16 -16.78 -12.57
N ILE A 364 0.19 -16.36 -13.79
CA ILE A 364 0.85 -17.20 -14.79
C ILE A 364 2.23 -17.66 -14.30
N ALA A 365 3.04 -16.75 -13.75
CA ALA A 365 4.35 -17.08 -13.21
C ALA A 365 4.23 -18.09 -12.06
N GLY A 366 3.29 -17.87 -11.14
CA GLY A 366 3.03 -18.75 -9.99
C GLY A 366 2.58 -20.15 -10.42
N ILE A 367 1.65 -20.25 -11.38
CA ILE A 367 1.20 -21.53 -11.93
C ILE A 367 2.34 -22.25 -12.65
N ALA A 368 3.09 -21.55 -13.50
CA ALA A 368 4.19 -22.13 -14.25
C ALA A 368 5.32 -22.62 -13.34
N TYR A 369 5.66 -21.82 -12.32
CA TYR A 369 6.56 -22.21 -11.24
C TYR A 369 6.06 -23.49 -10.57
N GLY A 370 4.82 -23.48 -10.10
CA GLY A 370 4.28 -24.60 -9.33
C GLY A 370 4.19 -25.89 -10.14
N ARG A 371 3.90 -25.81 -11.44
CA ARG A 371 3.95 -26.95 -12.37
C ARG A 371 5.38 -27.47 -12.56
N GLY A 372 6.37 -26.58 -12.69
CA GLY A 372 7.77 -26.97 -12.86
C GLY A 372 8.41 -27.52 -11.59
N ALA A 373 8.09 -26.95 -10.43
CA ALA A 373 8.54 -27.40 -9.11
C ALA A 373 7.75 -28.61 -8.60
N GLY A 374 6.55 -28.86 -9.14
CA GLY A 374 5.67 -29.94 -8.70
C GLY A 374 4.83 -29.62 -7.45
N THR A 375 4.80 -28.35 -7.04
CA THR A 375 3.97 -27.83 -5.93
C THR A 375 2.52 -27.58 -6.34
N ILE A 376 2.24 -27.42 -7.65
CA ILE A 376 0.89 -27.31 -8.23
C ILE A 376 0.72 -28.36 -9.33
N LYS A 377 -0.10 -29.37 -9.07
CA LYS A 377 -0.33 -30.50 -9.99
C LYS A 377 -1.64 -30.37 -10.76
N SER A 378 -2.64 -29.73 -10.17
CA SER A 378 -4.00 -29.63 -10.73
C SER A 378 -4.54 -28.21 -10.74
N SER A 379 -5.56 -27.96 -11.56
CA SER A 379 -6.28 -26.67 -11.55
C SER A 379 -7.00 -26.41 -10.22
N ASN A 380 -7.40 -27.48 -9.51
CA ASN A 380 -8.04 -27.37 -8.19
C ASN A 380 -7.08 -26.80 -7.13
N GLU A 381 -5.78 -27.11 -7.22
CA GLU A 381 -4.78 -26.52 -6.31
C GLU A 381 -4.57 -25.03 -6.57
N VAL A 382 -4.69 -24.58 -7.81
CA VAL A 382 -4.68 -23.14 -8.14
C VAL A 382 -5.89 -22.45 -7.52
N ILE A 383 -7.08 -23.03 -7.66
CA ILE A 383 -8.31 -22.50 -7.05
C ILE A 383 -8.20 -22.49 -5.52
N ALA A 384 -7.61 -23.53 -4.93
CA ALA A 384 -7.37 -23.60 -3.49
C ALA A 384 -6.39 -22.51 -3.02
N ALA A 385 -5.35 -22.21 -3.79
CA ALA A 385 -4.42 -21.11 -3.48
C ALA A 385 -5.12 -19.74 -3.51
N VAL A 386 -5.93 -19.46 -4.52
CA VAL A 386 -6.73 -18.21 -4.59
C VAL A 386 -7.71 -18.13 -3.42
N THR A 387 -8.46 -19.21 -3.16
CA THR A 387 -9.42 -19.26 -2.04
C THR A 387 -8.74 -19.05 -0.69
N LYS A 388 -7.56 -19.67 -0.48
CA LYS A 388 -6.77 -19.47 0.73
C LYS A 388 -6.34 -18.02 0.89
N THR A 389 -5.89 -17.39 -0.19
CA THR A 389 -5.52 -15.97 -0.19
C THR A 389 -6.71 -15.11 0.22
N PHE A 390 -7.88 -15.34 -0.39
CA PHE A 390 -9.10 -14.57 -0.09
C PHE A 390 -9.57 -14.78 1.35
N SER A 391 -9.46 -15.99 1.88
CA SER A 391 -9.73 -16.29 3.29
C SER A 391 -8.80 -15.52 4.23
N GLY A 392 -7.50 -15.45 3.89
CA GLY A 392 -6.51 -14.65 4.63
C GLY A 392 -6.84 -13.16 4.68
N LEU A 393 -7.57 -12.64 3.68
CA LEU A 393 -8.01 -11.24 3.62
C LEU A 393 -9.28 -10.96 4.43
N ALA A 394 -9.94 -11.95 5.06
CA ALA A 394 -11.22 -11.74 5.73
C ALA A 394 -11.18 -10.63 6.81
N GLY A 395 -10.09 -10.55 7.58
CA GLY A 395 -9.89 -9.47 8.56
C GLY A 395 -9.75 -8.09 7.91
N LEU A 396 -9.05 -8.00 6.78
CA LEU A 396 -8.93 -6.77 6.01
C LEU A 396 -10.28 -6.37 5.39
N VAL A 397 -11.06 -7.32 4.87
CA VAL A 397 -12.39 -7.04 4.32
C VAL A 397 -13.31 -6.44 5.38
N PHE A 398 -13.29 -6.97 6.60
CA PHE A 398 -14.06 -6.40 7.70
C PHE A 398 -13.60 -4.98 8.05
N MET A 399 -12.29 -4.72 7.99
CA MET A 399 -11.73 -3.38 8.17
C MET A 399 -12.17 -2.42 7.05
N LEU A 400 -12.10 -2.84 5.78
CA LEU A 400 -12.55 -2.05 4.64
C LEU A 400 -14.05 -1.75 4.69
N LEU A 401 -14.86 -2.67 5.21
CA LEU A 401 -16.28 -2.40 5.49
C LEU A 401 -16.45 -1.25 6.49
N MET A 402 -15.70 -1.25 7.59
CA MET A 402 -15.78 -0.16 8.57
C MET A 402 -15.26 1.17 7.99
N ILE A 403 -14.18 1.13 7.22
CA ILE A 403 -13.63 2.28 6.51
C ILE A 403 -14.66 2.86 5.54
N SER A 404 -15.31 2.02 4.72
CA SER A 404 -16.28 2.49 3.72
C SER A 404 -17.46 3.21 4.38
N GLN A 405 -17.94 2.70 5.54
CA GLN A 405 -18.99 3.38 6.29
C GLN A 405 -18.50 4.71 6.86
N PHE A 406 -17.31 4.74 7.46
CA PHE A 406 -16.73 5.98 7.98
C PHE A 406 -16.62 7.05 6.90
N ILE A 407 -16.00 6.73 5.75
CA ILE A 407 -15.81 7.66 4.63
C ILE A 407 -17.16 8.14 4.12
N ALA A 408 -18.12 7.25 3.85
CA ALA A 408 -19.44 7.64 3.35
C ALA A 408 -20.19 8.56 4.33
N TYR A 409 -20.12 8.27 5.63
CA TYR A 409 -20.76 9.08 6.67
C TYR A 409 -20.06 10.42 6.83
N PHE A 410 -18.74 10.44 6.77
CA PHE A 410 -17.96 11.67 6.82
C PHE A 410 -18.27 12.57 5.62
N ASN A 411 -18.32 11.99 4.42
CA ASN A 411 -18.67 12.71 3.19
C ASN A 411 -20.10 13.25 3.22
N TYR A 412 -21.07 12.44 3.65
CA TYR A 412 -22.48 12.88 3.78
C TYR A 412 -22.61 14.13 4.65
N THR A 413 -21.79 14.25 5.70
CA THR A 413 -21.86 15.36 6.65
C THR A 413 -21.22 16.66 6.15
N ASN A 414 -20.58 16.66 4.97
CA ASN A 414 -19.77 17.77 4.43
C ASN A 414 -18.62 18.25 5.35
N MET A 415 -18.35 17.55 6.46
CA MET A 415 -17.23 17.85 7.36
C MET A 415 -15.86 17.83 6.66
N PRO A 416 -15.54 16.86 5.75
CA PRO A 416 -14.26 16.90 5.06
C PRO A 416 -14.07 18.17 4.23
N THR A 417 -15.09 18.59 3.47
CA THR A 417 -15.02 19.83 2.66
C THR A 417 -14.84 21.06 3.54
N VAL A 418 -15.65 21.19 4.60
CA VAL A 418 -15.54 22.31 5.55
C VAL A 418 -14.17 22.37 6.22
N ALA A 419 -13.63 21.21 6.63
CA ALA A 419 -12.29 21.12 7.20
C ALA A 419 -11.21 21.47 6.16
N ALA A 420 -11.33 20.97 4.93
CA ALA A 420 -10.37 21.21 3.86
C ALA A 420 -10.26 22.69 3.51
N VAL A 421 -11.40 23.37 3.30
CA VAL A 421 -11.39 24.81 2.98
C VAL A 421 -10.86 25.64 4.16
N SER A 422 -11.30 25.33 5.39
CA SER A 422 -10.82 26.02 6.60
C SER A 422 -9.30 25.88 6.78
N MET A 423 -8.77 24.67 6.58
CA MET A 423 -7.33 24.41 6.68
C MET A 423 -6.55 25.02 5.52
N ALA A 424 -7.09 25.01 4.31
CA ALA A 424 -6.48 25.65 3.15
C ALA A 424 -6.32 27.16 3.38
N GLU A 425 -7.36 27.84 3.87
CA GLU A 425 -7.27 29.26 4.22
C GLU A 425 -6.20 29.54 5.28
N LEU A 426 -6.10 28.69 6.31
CA LEU A 426 -5.07 28.84 7.36
C LEU A 426 -3.65 28.68 6.78
N LEU A 427 -3.45 27.72 5.90
CA LEU A 427 -2.16 27.47 5.25
C LEU A 427 -1.80 28.58 4.25
N GLU A 428 -2.77 29.10 3.52
CA GLU A 428 -2.60 30.21 2.58
C GLU A 428 -2.25 31.51 3.33
N ARG A 429 -2.95 31.82 4.43
CA ARG A 429 -2.63 32.96 5.29
C ARG A 429 -1.24 32.86 5.92
N ALA A 430 -0.81 31.64 6.26
CA ALA A 430 0.53 31.38 6.77
C ALA A 430 1.61 31.40 5.66
N ASN A 431 1.22 31.51 4.39
CA ASN A 431 2.10 31.51 3.21
C ASN A 431 3.08 30.32 3.21
N VAL A 432 2.56 29.14 3.58
CA VAL A 432 3.38 27.93 3.67
C VAL A 432 3.61 27.39 2.27
N GLY A 433 4.87 27.36 1.83
CA GLY A 433 5.23 26.77 0.54
C GLY A 433 4.95 25.27 0.47
N SER A 434 4.91 24.72 -0.75
CA SER A 434 4.64 23.30 -1.02
C SER A 434 5.63 22.35 -0.34
N LEU A 435 6.91 22.70 -0.30
CA LEU A 435 7.95 21.85 0.30
C LEU A 435 7.77 21.71 1.83
N PRO A 436 7.61 22.79 2.62
CA PRO A 436 7.25 22.67 4.04
C PRO A 436 5.98 21.86 4.31
N LEU A 437 4.95 21.99 3.45
CA LEU A 437 3.72 21.18 3.57
C LEU A 437 4.01 19.68 3.40
N LEU A 438 4.80 19.33 2.38
CA LEU A 438 5.18 17.94 2.13
C LEU A 438 6.00 17.36 3.28
N VAL A 439 6.95 18.13 3.83
CA VAL A 439 7.72 17.73 5.02
C VAL A 439 6.81 17.59 6.24
N GLY A 440 5.86 18.51 6.43
CA GLY A 440 4.85 18.44 7.49
C GLY A 440 4.02 17.16 7.39
N MET A 441 3.58 16.80 6.18
CA MET A 441 2.84 15.55 5.93
C MET A 441 3.69 14.32 6.27
N ILE A 442 4.97 14.30 5.90
CA ILE A 442 5.89 13.22 6.28
C ILE A 442 5.97 13.08 7.81
N LEU A 443 6.07 14.20 8.54
CA LEU A 443 6.13 14.18 10.00
C LEU A 443 4.82 13.67 10.63
N VAL A 444 3.67 14.06 10.08
CA VAL A 444 2.37 13.55 10.52
C VAL A 444 2.30 12.03 10.31
N ILE A 445 2.65 11.53 9.11
CA ILE A 445 2.67 10.10 8.82
C ILE A 445 3.65 9.36 9.74
N LEU A 446 4.81 9.94 10.04
CA LEU A 446 5.80 9.36 10.95
C LEU A 446 5.24 9.20 12.36
N LEU A 447 4.53 10.21 12.87
CA LEU A 447 3.89 10.15 14.19
C LEU A 447 2.74 9.14 14.20
N LEU A 448 1.91 9.13 13.14
CA LEU A 448 0.82 8.18 13.00
C LEU A 448 1.30 6.74 12.89
N ASN A 449 2.47 6.46 12.31
CA ASN A 449 3.05 5.11 12.26
C ASN A 449 3.30 4.49 13.64
N ILE A 450 3.49 5.31 14.67
CA ILE A 450 3.67 4.83 16.05
C ILE A 450 2.34 4.33 16.61
N ILE A 451 1.23 4.92 16.19
CA ILE A 451 -0.13 4.64 16.70
C ILE A 451 -0.82 3.58 15.82
N ILE A 452 -0.77 3.75 14.50
CA ILE A 452 -1.43 2.93 13.48
C ILE A 452 -0.36 2.43 12.50
N PRO A 453 0.29 1.29 12.80
CA PRO A 453 1.34 0.75 11.93
C PRO A 453 0.83 0.32 10.55
N GLY A 454 -0.42 -0.18 10.49
CA GLY A 454 -1.04 -0.63 9.24
C GLY A 454 -1.06 0.48 8.19
N VAL A 455 -0.59 0.17 6.98
CA VAL A 455 -0.51 1.16 5.87
C VAL A 455 -1.90 1.58 5.42
N VAL A 456 -2.77 0.61 5.15
CA VAL A 456 -4.14 0.82 4.65
C VAL A 456 -5.02 1.58 5.66
N PRO A 457 -5.20 1.12 6.92
CA PRO A 457 -6.02 1.85 7.90
C PRO A 457 -5.44 3.19 8.39
N LYS A 458 -4.17 3.50 8.07
CA LYS A 458 -3.60 4.83 8.35
C LYS A 458 -3.86 5.80 7.20
N TRP A 459 -3.89 5.29 5.97
CA TRP A 459 -4.07 6.10 4.77
C TRP A 459 -5.54 6.39 4.48
N ALA A 460 -6.41 5.42 4.77
CA ALA A 460 -7.86 5.61 4.87
C ALA A 460 -8.23 6.28 6.20
#